data_AF-A0A7Y5M6Q6-F1
#
_entry.id   AF-A0A7Y5M6Q6-F1
#
_cell.length_a   1.000
_cell.length_b   1.000
_cell.length_c   1.000
_cell.angle_alpha   90.00
_cell.angle_beta   90.00
_cell.angle_gamma   90.00
#
_symmetry.space_group_name_H-M   'P 1'
#
loop_
_entity.id
_entity.type
_entity.pdbx_description
1 polymer ?
#
loop_
_entity_poly.entity_id
_entity_poly.type
_entity_poly.pdbx_seq_one_letter_code
_entity_poly.pdbx_strand_id
1 'polypeptide(L)'
;MQVSAEKIVVLGTGGTIAGKAKAAGDNVGYVAGQVGVHDLLDAVPGLTDAARGPLQVEQVAQLDSKDMAFAVWATLAARCHQLLTDPAVRAIVITHGTDTLEETAWFLHSVLDAHKPVVLTCAMRPATAVAPDGPQNLLDAMAVATAPGAHGVLVVCAGAVHGARQVQKVHPYRVDAFSSGEGGPLGWVEEGRVRLAQNWHQGHAGWAQAALEKIAKDAPWPRVEIVMNYAGASGSAVDALARDGVQGLVAAATGNGTLHHALQAAL
;
A
#
# COMPACT_ATOMS: atom_id res chain seq x y z
N MET A 1 -25.97 15.70 -22.08
CA MET A 1 -24.81 14.78 -22.05
C MET A 1 -25.13 13.70 -21.03
N GLN A 2 -25.19 12.44 -21.45
CA GLN A 2 -25.24 11.31 -20.53
C GLN A 2 -23.90 11.30 -19.79
N VAL A 3 -23.90 11.66 -18.50
CA VAL A 3 -22.74 11.45 -17.65
C VAL A 3 -22.59 9.93 -17.56
N SER A 4 -21.66 9.37 -18.33
CA SER A 4 -21.25 7.99 -18.16
C SER A 4 -20.76 7.86 -16.72
N ALA A 5 -21.33 6.92 -15.96
CA ALA A 5 -20.90 6.70 -14.58
C ALA A 5 -19.41 6.31 -14.58
N GLU A 6 -18.55 7.18 -14.04
CA GLU A 6 -17.11 6.94 -13.97
C GLU A 6 -16.84 5.66 -13.18
N LYS A 7 -15.95 4.81 -13.69
CA LYS A 7 -15.67 3.48 -13.14
C LYS A 7 -14.60 3.51 -12.04
N ILE A 8 -14.69 2.58 -11.10
CA ILE A 8 -13.60 2.25 -10.18
C ILE A 8 -12.85 1.05 -10.76
N VAL A 9 -11.52 1.09 -10.75
CA VAL A 9 -10.68 -0.05 -11.15
C VAL A 9 -10.03 -0.65 -9.92
N VAL A 10 -10.23 -1.95 -9.69
CA VAL A 10 -9.60 -2.71 -8.62
C VAL A 10 -8.41 -3.49 -9.17
N LEU A 11 -7.23 -3.23 -8.62
CA LEU A 11 -5.98 -3.90 -8.96
C LEU A 11 -5.60 -4.89 -7.85
N GLY A 12 -5.55 -6.17 -8.17
CA GLY A 12 -5.09 -7.21 -7.24
C GLY A 12 -3.59 -7.42 -7.27
N THR A 13 -2.93 -7.40 -6.11
CA THR A 13 -1.52 -7.79 -5.97
C THR A 13 -1.29 -9.03 -5.10
N GLY A 14 -2.32 -9.49 -4.39
CA GLY A 14 -2.30 -10.69 -3.55
C GLY A 14 -2.45 -10.38 -2.06
N GLY A 15 -1.52 -10.87 -1.24
CA GLY A 15 -1.52 -10.67 0.20
C GLY A 15 -2.50 -11.56 0.98
N THR A 16 -2.52 -11.34 2.29
CA THR A 16 -3.41 -12.02 3.25
C THR A 16 -4.89 -11.85 2.92
N ILE A 17 -5.29 -10.70 2.39
CA ILE A 17 -6.69 -10.45 1.97
C ILE A 17 -7.16 -11.45 0.90
N ALA A 18 -6.22 -11.92 0.06
CA ALA A 18 -6.42 -12.99 -0.92
C ALA A 18 -5.88 -14.35 -0.42
N GLY A 19 -5.54 -14.49 0.86
CA GLY A 19 -4.93 -15.68 1.43
C GLY A 19 -5.94 -16.76 1.80
N LYS A 20 -5.50 -18.02 1.78
CA LYS A 20 -6.29 -19.20 2.20
C LYS A 20 -5.54 -20.01 3.25
N ALA A 21 -6.26 -20.38 4.31
CA ALA A 21 -5.83 -21.35 5.31
C ALA A 21 -6.54 -22.69 5.08
N LYS A 22 -5.95 -23.79 5.59
CA LYS A 22 -6.58 -25.12 5.55
C LYS A 22 -7.76 -25.25 6.53
N ALA A 23 -7.76 -24.45 7.60
CA ALA A 23 -8.80 -24.45 8.62
C ALA A 23 -9.18 -23.01 8.97
N ALA A 24 -10.48 -22.75 9.19
CA ALA A 24 -10.99 -21.40 9.42
C ALA A 24 -10.48 -20.73 10.71
N GLY A 25 -10.02 -21.51 11.69
CA GLY A 25 -9.40 -20.99 12.92
C GLY A 25 -7.92 -20.63 12.79
N ASP A 26 -7.28 -20.95 11.66
CA ASP A 26 -5.86 -20.71 11.45
C ASP A 26 -5.63 -19.36 10.77
N ASN A 27 -5.27 -18.37 11.57
CA ASN A 27 -4.98 -17.01 11.12
C ASN A 27 -3.50 -16.77 10.86
N VAL A 28 -2.63 -17.77 11.05
CA VAL A 28 -1.17 -17.61 10.95
C VAL A 28 -0.58 -18.52 9.87
N GLY A 29 -0.99 -19.80 9.84
CA GLY A 29 -0.52 -20.82 8.89
C GLY A 29 -1.24 -20.80 7.53
N TYR A 30 -1.60 -19.62 7.03
CA TYR A 30 -2.20 -19.46 5.71
C TYR A 30 -1.14 -19.22 4.62
N VAL A 31 -1.55 -19.36 3.36
CA VAL A 31 -0.74 -18.95 2.20
C VAL A 31 -1.40 -17.72 1.58
N ALA A 32 -0.67 -16.63 1.44
CA ALA A 32 -1.13 -15.38 0.83
C ALA A 32 -1.36 -15.53 -0.69
N GLY A 33 -2.20 -14.66 -1.27
CA GLY A 33 -2.37 -14.58 -2.73
C GLY A 33 -2.91 -15.85 -3.40
N GLN A 34 -3.80 -16.59 -2.74
CA GLN A 34 -4.39 -17.82 -3.29
C GLN A 34 -5.75 -17.60 -3.96
N VAL A 35 -6.37 -16.43 -3.75
CA VAL A 35 -7.68 -16.05 -4.30
C VAL A 35 -7.47 -14.99 -5.37
N GLY A 36 -8.02 -15.19 -6.56
CA GLY A 36 -8.01 -14.15 -7.60
C GLY A 36 -8.80 -12.92 -7.14
N VAL A 37 -8.40 -11.73 -7.58
CA VAL A 37 -9.09 -10.50 -7.17
C VAL A 37 -10.57 -10.49 -7.58
N HIS A 38 -10.94 -11.13 -8.70
CA HIS A 38 -12.35 -11.28 -9.09
C HIS A 38 -13.12 -12.08 -8.03
N ASP A 39 -12.67 -13.29 -7.70
CA ASP A 39 -13.28 -14.14 -6.67
C ASP A 39 -13.34 -13.46 -5.30
N LEU A 40 -12.32 -12.67 -4.96
CA LEU A 40 -12.26 -11.91 -3.72
C LEU A 40 -13.39 -10.87 -3.65
N LEU A 41 -13.62 -10.13 -4.74
CA LEU A 41 -14.64 -9.08 -4.78
C LEU A 41 -16.06 -9.65 -4.87
N ASP A 42 -16.25 -10.75 -5.60
CA ASP A 42 -17.53 -11.46 -5.69
C ASP A 42 -17.99 -12.00 -4.33
N ALA A 43 -17.05 -12.30 -3.43
CA ALA A 43 -17.32 -12.76 -2.08
C ALA A 43 -17.72 -11.64 -1.09
N VAL A 44 -17.73 -10.36 -1.50
CA VAL A 44 -18.06 -9.23 -0.61
C VAL A 44 -19.47 -8.70 -0.90
N PRO A 45 -20.46 -8.99 -0.03
CA PRO A 45 -21.81 -8.48 -0.19
C PRO A 45 -21.86 -6.94 -0.20
N GLY A 46 -22.61 -6.36 -1.13
CA GLY A 46 -22.81 -4.90 -1.21
C GLY A 46 -21.65 -4.12 -1.82
N LEU A 47 -20.58 -4.77 -2.28
CA LEU A 47 -19.42 -4.09 -2.86
C LEU A 47 -19.77 -3.30 -4.14
N THR A 48 -20.55 -3.89 -5.04
CA THR A 48 -21.00 -3.24 -6.28
C THR A 48 -21.83 -1.99 -5.99
N ASP A 49 -22.69 -2.04 -4.97
CA ASP A 49 -23.48 -0.88 -4.54
C ASP A 49 -22.58 0.19 -3.90
N ALA A 50 -21.61 -0.22 -3.09
CA ALA A 50 -20.63 0.67 -2.46
C ALA A 50 -19.74 1.39 -3.49
N ALA A 51 -19.45 0.76 -4.63
CA ALA A 51 -18.70 1.36 -5.72
C ALA A 51 -19.44 2.53 -6.41
N ARG A 52 -20.77 2.59 -6.30
CA ARG A 52 -21.63 3.66 -6.88
C ARG A 52 -21.38 3.89 -8.38
N GLY A 53 -21.05 2.83 -9.11
CA GLY A 53 -20.68 2.90 -10.52
C GLY A 53 -20.11 1.58 -11.03
N PRO A 54 -19.68 1.53 -12.30
CA PRO A 54 -19.07 0.34 -12.87
C PRO A 54 -17.78 -0.04 -12.14
N LEU A 55 -17.58 -1.33 -11.91
CA LEU A 55 -16.35 -1.89 -11.34
C LEU A 55 -15.60 -2.65 -12.43
N GLN A 56 -14.34 -2.29 -12.65
CA GLN A 56 -13.40 -3.05 -13.49
C GLN A 56 -12.35 -3.69 -12.59
N VAL A 57 -11.96 -4.91 -12.88
CA VAL A 57 -11.09 -5.70 -12.01
C VAL A 57 -9.92 -6.24 -12.82
N GLU A 58 -8.71 -6.08 -12.31
CA GLU A 58 -7.47 -6.51 -12.96
C GLU A 58 -6.52 -7.16 -11.96
N GLN A 59 -5.97 -8.32 -12.30
CA GLN A 59 -4.92 -8.95 -11.51
C GLN A 59 -3.56 -8.43 -12.03
N VAL A 60 -2.84 -7.68 -11.20
CA VAL A 60 -1.50 -7.15 -11.54
C VAL A 60 -0.40 -8.09 -11.06
N ALA A 61 -0.56 -8.62 -9.85
CA ALA A 61 0.36 -9.60 -9.27
C ALA A 61 -0.43 -10.53 -8.34
N GLN A 62 0.21 -11.62 -7.89
CA GLN A 62 -0.44 -12.57 -6.97
C GLN A 62 0.64 -13.17 -6.07
N LEU A 63 1.03 -12.41 -5.04
CA LEU A 63 2.17 -12.73 -4.18
C LEU A 63 1.91 -12.37 -2.70
N ASP A 64 2.78 -12.88 -1.83
CA ASP A 64 2.91 -12.39 -0.46
C ASP A 64 3.76 -11.11 -0.46
N SER A 65 3.33 -10.04 0.21
CA SER A 65 3.96 -8.73 0.05
C SER A 65 5.38 -8.66 0.59
N LYS A 66 5.78 -9.59 1.47
CA LYS A 66 7.20 -9.77 1.85
C LYS A 66 8.12 -10.12 0.67
N ASP A 67 7.56 -10.67 -0.42
CA ASP A 67 8.25 -11.02 -1.66
C ASP A 67 8.00 -9.98 -2.76
N MET A 68 7.51 -8.78 -2.40
CA MET A 68 7.29 -7.69 -3.35
C MET A 68 8.60 -7.26 -4.00
N ALA A 69 8.59 -7.09 -5.32
CA ALA A 69 9.77 -6.77 -6.10
C ALA A 69 9.60 -5.46 -6.89
N PHE A 70 10.71 -4.78 -7.19
CA PHE A 70 10.69 -3.52 -7.95
C PHE A 70 10.06 -3.64 -9.34
N ALA A 71 10.15 -4.80 -9.99
CA ALA A 71 9.47 -5.05 -11.27
C ALA A 71 7.93 -5.03 -11.12
N VAL A 72 7.41 -5.53 -9.99
CA VAL A 72 5.98 -5.49 -9.69
C VAL A 72 5.55 -4.05 -9.36
N TRP A 73 6.35 -3.31 -8.59
CA TRP A 73 6.15 -1.87 -8.37
C TRP A 73 6.15 -1.08 -9.67
N ALA A 74 7.08 -1.33 -10.59
CA ALA A 74 7.12 -0.68 -11.89
C ALA A 74 5.84 -0.96 -12.70
N THR A 75 5.41 -2.22 -12.75
CA THR A 75 4.17 -2.63 -13.41
C THR A 75 2.95 -1.94 -12.80
N LEU A 76 2.86 -1.93 -11.46
CA LEU A 76 1.75 -1.33 -10.74
C LEU A 76 1.70 0.19 -10.93
N ALA A 77 2.83 0.89 -10.84
CA ALA A 77 2.92 2.33 -11.05
C ALA A 77 2.55 2.73 -12.49
N ALA A 78 3.06 2.00 -13.48
CA ALA A 78 2.72 2.22 -14.89
C ALA A 78 1.22 2.04 -15.12
N ARG A 79 0.61 0.99 -14.54
CA ARG A 79 -0.82 0.76 -14.66
C ARG A 79 -1.65 1.82 -13.96
N CYS A 80 -1.27 2.21 -12.75
CA CYS A 80 -1.94 3.29 -12.02
C CYS A 80 -1.89 4.60 -12.80
N HIS A 81 -0.74 4.95 -13.38
CA HIS A 81 -0.61 6.15 -14.20
C HIS A 81 -1.56 6.15 -15.41
N GLN A 82 -1.62 5.05 -16.16
CA GLN A 82 -2.56 4.92 -17.29
C GLN A 82 -4.01 5.15 -16.84
N LEU A 83 -4.41 4.52 -15.74
CA LEU A 83 -5.76 4.64 -15.18
C LEU A 83 -6.06 6.04 -14.64
N LEU A 84 -5.09 6.70 -14.02
CA LEU A 84 -5.22 8.09 -13.56
C LEU A 84 -5.48 9.03 -14.74
N THR A 85 -4.85 8.80 -15.90
CA THR A 85 -5.06 9.61 -17.11
C THR A 85 -6.36 9.32 -17.87
N ASP A 86 -7.04 8.19 -17.59
CA ASP A 86 -8.31 7.84 -18.24
C ASP A 86 -9.48 8.64 -17.63
N PRO A 87 -10.15 9.53 -18.37
CA PRO A 87 -11.28 10.32 -17.85
C PRO A 87 -12.49 9.46 -17.47
N ALA A 88 -12.59 8.21 -17.94
CA ALA A 88 -13.66 7.30 -17.53
C ALA A 88 -13.39 6.66 -16.15
N VAL A 89 -12.18 6.76 -15.61
CA VAL A 89 -11.79 6.24 -14.29
C VAL A 89 -11.88 7.34 -13.25
N ARG A 90 -12.64 7.11 -12.17
CA ARG A 90 -12.72 8.04 -11.03
C ARG A 90 -11.77 7.72 -9.90
N ALA A 91 -11.41 6.45 -9.72
CA ALA A 91 -10.61 5.99 -8.60
C ALA A 91 -9.97 4.63 -8.90
N ILE A 92 -8.88 4.35 -8.18
CA ILE A 92 -8.18 3.06 -8.22
C ILE A 92 -8.22 2.49 -6.80
N VAL A 93 -8.60 1.22 -6.66
CA VAL A 93 -8.48 0.46 -5.40
C VAL A 93 -7.46 -0.64 -5.60
N ILE A 94 -6.57 -0.86 -4.64
CA ILE A 94 -5.51 -1.86 -4.73
C ILE A 94 -5.63 -2.81 -3.54
N THR A 95 -5.80 -4.10 -3.79
CA THR A 95 -5.72 -5.11 -2.73
C THR A 95 -4.28 -5.58 -2.58
N HIS A 96 -3.75 -5.49 -1.35
CA HIS A 96 -2.33 -5.69 -1.08
C HIS A 96 -2.09 -6.50 0.21
N GLY A 97 -0.92 -7.14 0.31
CA GLY A 97 -0.44 -7.77 1.54
C GLY A 97 0.05 -6.75 2.55
N THR A 98 -0.06 -7.05 3.84
CA THR A 98 0.18 -6.07 4.91
C THR A 98 1.66 -5.78 5.17
N ASP A 99 2.56 -6.71 4.90
CA ASP A 99 3.97 -6.62 5.32
C ASP A 99 4.74 -5.44 4.71
N THR A 100 4.60 -5.21 3.41
CA THR A 100 5.26 -4.09 2.68
C THR A 100 4.24 -3.09 2.11
N LEU A 101 3.04 -3.02 2.70
CA LEU A 101 1.98 -2.11 2.26
C LEU A 101 2.42 -0.65 2.36
N GLU A 102 3.05 -0.28 3.48
CA GLU A 102 3.56 1.07 3.73
C GLU A 102 4.59 1.51 2.69
N GLU A 103 5.50 0.60 2.31
CA GLU A 103 6.51 0.85 1.30
C GLU A 103 5.87 1.06 -0.08
N THR A 104 4.91 0.20 -0.46
CA THR A 104 4.20 0.30 -1.74
C THR A 104 3.37 1.58 -1.80
N ALA A 105 2.69 1.95 -0.71
CA ALA A 105 1.94 3.19 -0.61
C ALA A 105 2.87 4.41 -0.77
N TRP A 106 4.00 4.43 -0.04
CA TRP A 106 5.00 5.50 -0.12
C TRP A 106 5.60 5.61 -1.52
N PHE A 107 5.93 4.48 -2.14
CA PHE A 107 6.47 4.41 -3.50
C PHE A 107 5.49 5.01 -4.51
N LEU A 108 4.24 4.54 -4.53
CA LEU A 108 3.20 5.06 -5.44
C LEU A 108 2.96 6.55 -5.20
N HIS A 109 2.94 6.98 -3.93
CA HIS A 109 2.81 8.40 -3.57
C HIS A 109 3.96 9.26 -4.13
N SER A 110 5.15 8.68 -4.24
CA SER A 110 6.36 9.39 -4.68
C SER A 110 6.48 9.50 -6.20
N VAL A 111 5.81 8.62 -6.95
CA VAL A 111 5.97 8.51 -8.42
C VAL A 111 4.70 8.80 -9.21
N LEU A 112 3.53 8.86 -8.56
CA LEU A 112 2.26 9.18 -9.22
C LEU A 112 1.85 10.63 -8.99
N ASP A 113 1.31 11.23 -10.05
CA ASP A 113 0.42 12.39 -9.96
C ASP A 113 -1.01 11.89 -9.70
N ALA A 114 -1.30 11.59 -8.43
CA ALA A 114 -2.57 11.03 -7.99
C ALA A 114 -3.64 12.11 -7.75
N HIS A 115 -4.06 12.79 -8.81
CA HIS A 115 -5.16 13.76 -8.80
C HIS A 115 -6.55 13.10 -8.57
N LYS A 116 -6.63 11.78 -8.68
CA LYS A 116 -7.76 10.92 -8.28
C LYS A 116 -7.30 9.98 -7.15
N PRO A 117 -8.20 9.47 -6.30
CA PRO A 117 -7.78 8.64 -5.18
C PRO A 117 -7.27 7.28 -5.66
N VAL A 118 -6.08 6.91 -5.16
CA VAL A 118 -5.49 5.58 -5.27
C VAL A 118 -5.51 4.98 -3.86
N VAL A 119 -6.44 4.06 -3.60
CA VAL A 119 -6.72 3.55 -2.26
C VAL A 119 -6.20 2.13 -2.13
N LEU A 120 -5.15 1.93 -1.34
CA LEU A 120 -4.68 0.60 -0.96
C LEU A 120 -5.52 0.09 0.21
N THR A 121 -5.83 -1.19 0.19
CA THR A 121 -6.44 -1.89 1.32
C THR A 121 -5.85 -3.30 1.47
N CYS A 122 -6.07 -3.90 2.62
CA CYS A 122 -5.45 -5.16 3.03
C CYS A 122 -6.33 -5.90 4.04
N ALA A 123 -5.84 -7.03 4.54
CA ALA A 123 -6.44 -7.75 5.66
C ALA A 123 -5.34 -8.34 6.54
N MET A 124 -5.57 -8.37 7.85
CA MET A 124 -4.69 -9.05 8.81
C MET A 124 -5.06 -10.52 8.98
N ARG A 125 -6.26 -10.93 8.55
CA ARG A 125 -6.73 -12.32 8.57
C ARG A 125 -7.00 -12.84 7.16
N PRO A 126 -6.73 -14.14 6.89
CA PRO A 126 -6.99 -14.73 5.57
C PRO A 126 -8.49 -14.75 5.25
N ALA A 127 -8.83 -14.85 3.96
CA ALA A 127 -10.22 -14.87 3.48
C ALA A 127 -11.05 -16.04 4.07
N THR A 128 -10.39 -17.12 4.48
CA THR A 128 -11.01 -18.31 5.08
C THR A 128 -11.21 -18.20 6.59
N ALA A 129 -10.76 -17.12 7.23
CA ALA A 129 -10.89 -16.95 8.68
C ALA A 129 -12.37 -16.95 9.11
N VAL A 130 -12.65 -17.32 10.37
CA VAL A 130 -14.01 -17.25 10.93
C VAL A 130 -14.57 -15.81 10.89
N ALA A 131 -13.72 -14.81 11.10
CA ALA A 131 -14.08 -13.40 11.07
C ALA A 131 -13.00 -12.62 10.29
N PRO A 132 -13.02 -12.70 8.94
CA PRO A 132 -12.05 -12.02 8.11
C PRO A 132 -12.34 -10.52 8.09
N ASP A 133 -11.28 -9.70 8.13
CA ASP A 133 -11.39 -8.24 8.07
C ASP A 133 -11.39 -7.68 6.63
N GLY A 134 -10.92 -8.48 5.66
CA GLY A 134 -10.85 -8.11 4.24
C GLY A 134 -12.15 -7.59 3.63
N PRO A 135 -13.31 -8.25 3.82
CA PRO A 135 -14.58 -7.78 3.25
C PRO A 135 -14.96 -6.38 3.72
N GLN A 136 -14.83 -6.07 5.02
CA GLN A 136 -15.14 -4.73 5.53
C GLN A 136 -14.11 -3.70 5.03
N ASN A 137 -12.82 -4.05 5.04
CA ASN A 137 -11.77 -3.17 4.53
C ASN A 137 -11.96 -2.81 3.04
N LEU A 138 -12.49 -3.74 2.23
CA LEU A 138 -12.87 -3.49 0.83
C LEU A 138 -14.06 -2.53 0.70
N LEU A 139 -15.10 -2.68 1.53
CA LEU A 139 -16.21 -1.74 1.57
C LEU A 139 -15.75 -0.34 1.99
N ASP A 140 -14.86 -0.26 2.97
CA ASP A 140 -14.26 0.99 3.43
C ASP A 140 -13.40 1.63 2.32
N ALA A 141 -12.68 0.82 1.53
CA ALA A 141 -11.96 1.28 0.35
C ALA A 141 -12.88 1.89 -0.72
N MET A 142 -14.06 1.30 -0.95
CA MET A 142 -15.05 1.91 -1.85
C MET A 142 -15.62 3.22 -1.29
N ALA A 143 -15.84 3.30 0.03
CA ALA A 143 -16.28 4.54 0.67
C ALA A 143 -15.24 5.66 0.49
N VAL A 144 -13.95 5.37 0.65
CA VAL A 144 -12.86 6.33 0.41
C VAL A 144 -12.74 6.68 -1.08
N ALA A 145 -12.78 5.69 -1.97
CA ALA A 145 -12.68 5.88 -3.42
C ALA A 145 -13.82 6.75 -3.99
N THR A 146 -14.97 6.79 -3.30
CA THR A 146 -16.13 7.60 -3.68
C THR A 146 -16.29 8.89 -2.87
N ALA A 147 -15.39 9.15 -1.90
CA ALA A 147 -15.49 10.30 -1.02
C ALA A 147 -15.22 11.63 -1.77
N PRO A 148 -16.01 12.70 -1.51
CA PRO A 148 -15.82 13.98 -2.17
C PRO A 148 -14.43 14.56 -1.97
N GLY A 149 -13.78 14.92 -3.08
CA GLY A 149 -12.46 15.54 -3.08
C GLY A 149 -11.31 14.62 -2.66
N ALA A 150 -11.55 13.32 -2.46
CA ALA A 150 -10.49 12.36 -2.17
C ALA A 150 -9.49 12.33 -3.33
N HIS A 151 -8.20 12.39 -3.00
CA HIS A 151 -7.09 12.36 -3.93
C HIS A 151 -5.83 11.88 -3.22
N GLY A 152 -4.78 11.66 -3.98
CA GLY A 152 -3.53 11.12 -3.48
C GLY A 152 -3.57 9.60 -3.31
N VAL A 153 -2.44 9.06 -2.85
CA VAL A 153 -2.31 7.65 -2.45
C VAL A 153 -2.69 7.54 -0.98
N LEU A 154 -3.67 6.69 -0.71
CA LEU A 154 -4.31 6.50 0.60
C LEU A 154 -4.25 5.03 0.98
N VAL A 155 -4.31 4.75 2.27
CA VAL A 155 -4.48 3.40 2.80
C VAL A 155 -5.72 3.38 3.67
N VAL A 156 -6.53 2.33 3.56
CA VAL A 156 -7.64 2.11 4.48
C VAL A 156 -7.69 0.67 4.97
N CYS A 157 -7.77 0.53 6.28
CA CYS A 157 -7.88 -0.74 6.98
C CYS A 157 -8.45 -0.49 8.37
N ALA A 158 -9.23 -1.44 8.88
CA ALA A 158 -9.87 -1.35 10.20
C ALA A 158 -10.68 -0.04 10.40
N GLY A 159 -11.32 0.46 9.34
CA GLY A 159 -12.09 1.72 9.37
C GLY A 159 -11.26 3.01 9.47
N ALA A 160 -9.92 2.96 9.52
CA ALA A 160 -9.06 4.15 9.56
C ALA A 160 -8.51 4.48 8.17
N VAL A 161 -8.50 5.76 7.81
CA VAL A 161 -7.95 6.28 6.55
C VAL A 161 -6.60 6.93 6.82
N HIS A 162 -5.55 6.43 6.19
CA HIS A 162 -4.17 6.89 6.38
C HIS A 162 -3.62 7.53 5.10
N GLY A 163 -2.76 8.53 5.29
CA GLY A 163 -1.91 9.04 4.22
C GLY A 163 -0.76 8.07 3.96
N ALA A 164 -0.46 7.82 2.68
CA ALA A 164 0.66 6.96 2.27
C ALA A 164 2.02 7.36 2.88
N ARG A 165 2.19 8.63 3.25
CA ARG A 165 3.43 9.12 3.84
C ARG A 165 3.70 8.69 5.28
N GLN A 166 2.64 8.44 6.04
CA GLN A 166 2.74 8.30 7.49
C GLN A 166 2.33 6.91 7.95
N VAL A 167 1.60 6.18 7.12
CA VAL A 167 1.09 4.85 7.43
C VAL A 167 2.24 3.87 7.68
N GLN A 168 2.15 3.13 8.78
CA GLN A 168 3.09 2.09 9.16
C GLN A 168 2.34 0.95 9.86
N LYS A 169 2.70 -0.30 9.57
CA LYS A 169 2.26 -1.49 10.30
C LYS A 169 3.00 -1.56 11.64
N VAL A 170 2.29 -1.22 12.72
CA VAL A 170 2.82 -1.14 14.08
C VAL A 170 2.49 -2.37 14.94
N HIS A 171 1.69 -3.31 14.43
CA HIS A 171 1.38 -4.56 15.14
C HIS A 171 1.39 -5.79 14.22
N PRO A 172 1.98 -6.92 14.63
CA PRO A 172 2.07 -8.11 13.79
C PRO A 172 0.80 -8.98 13.71
N TYR A 173 -0.33 -8.60 14.35
CA TYR A 173 -1.46 -9.54 14.52
C TYR A 173 -2.85 -8.89 14.67
N ARG A 174 -2.96 -7.75 15.34
CA ARG A 174 -4.26 -7.06 15.51
C ARG A 174 -4.84 -6.69 14.15
N VAL A 175 -6.17 -6.62 14.05
CA VAL A 175 -6.83 -6.09 12.84
C VAL A 175 -6.50 -4.61 12.65
N ASP A 176 -6.58 -3.84 13.74
CA ASP A 176 -6.06 -2.47 13.81
C ASP A 176 -4.53 -2.50 14.03
N ALA A 177 -3.80 -2.80 12.95
CA ALA A 177 -2.35 -2.94 12.95
C ALA A 177 -1.61 -1.74 12.37
N PHE A 178 -2.30 -0.80 11.73
CA PHE A 178 -1.67 0.33 11.04
C PHE A 178 -1.87 1.63 11.80
N SER A 179 -0.84 2.48 11.81
CA SER A 179 -0.85 3.79 12.46
C SER A 179 -0.22 4.84 11.55
N SER A 180 -0.65 6.09 11.67
CA SER A 180 0.01 7.25 11.05
C SER A 180 0.95 7.98 12.04
N GLY A 181 1.35 7.30 13.12
CA GLY A 181 2.13 7.88 14.21
C GLY A 181 1.44 9.09 14.85
N GLU A 182 2.25 10.06 15.28
CA GLU A 182 1.78 11.30 15.93
C GLU A 182 0.92 12.19 15.02
N GLY A 183 1.03 12.03 13.69
CA GLY A 183 0.20 12.74 12.73
C GLY A 183 -1.27 12.29 12.75
N GLY A 184 -1.54 11.07 13.22
CA GLY A 184 -2.88 10.49 13.24
C GLY A 184 -3.47 10.19 11.85
N PRO A 185 -4.56 9.41 11.77
CA PRO A 185 -5.22 9.14 10.50
C PRO A 185 -5.83 10.42 9.91
N LEU A 186 -6.04 10.41 8.60
CA LEU A 186 -6.77 11.46 7.88
C LEU A 186 -8.25 11.49 8.25
N GLY A 187 -8.80 10.35 8.66
CA GLY A 187 -10.19 10.20 9.05
C GLY A 187 -10.56 8.75 9.28
N TRP A 188 -11.86 8.51 9.37
CA TRP A 188 -12.44 7.19 9.60
C TRP A 188 -13.60 6.94 8.64
N VAL A 189 -13.86 5.66 8.36
CA VAL A 189 -15.07 5.23 7.66
C VAL A 189 -16.09 4.78 8.70
N GLU A 190 -17.24 5.43 8.69
CA GLU A 190 -18.36 5.17 9.59
C GLU A 190 -19.62 5.01 8.72
N GLU A 191 -20.27 3.85 8.79
CA GLU A 191 -21.48 3.54 8.01
C GLU A 191 -21.33 3.81 6.50
N GLY A 192 -20.17 3.46 5.93
CA GLY A 192 -19.88 3.66 4.51
C GLY A 192 -19.65 5.12 4.11
N ARG A 193 -19.36 6.01 5.08
CA ARG A 193 -19.04 7.42 4.85
C ARG A 193 -17.71 7.78 5.49
N VAL A 194 -16.92 8.58 4.79
CA VAL A 194 -15.67 9.10 5.34
C VAL A 194 -15.97 10.32 6.23
N ARG A 195 -15.56 10.24 7.49
CA ARG A 195 -15.46 11.38 8.41
C ARG A 195 -13.99 11.80 8.52
N LEU A 196 -13.65 12.91 7.88
CA LEU A 196 -12.30 13.46 7.93
C LEU A 196 -11.98 14.10 9.28
N ALA A 197 -10.79 13.80 9.78
CA ALA A 197 -10.14 14.49 10.89
C ALA A 197 -9.19 15.59 10.39
N GLN A 198 -8.66 15.41 9.18
CA GLN A 198 -7.68 16.27 8.54
C GLN A 198 -8.05 16.45 7.06
N ASN A 199 -7.52 17.48 6.42
CA ASN A 199 -7.67 17.63 4.97
C ASN A 199 -7.01 16.46 4.22
N TRP A 200 -7.55 16.11 3.06
CA TRP A 200 -6.88 15.23 2.11
C TRP A 200 -5.45 15.74 1.86
N HIS A 201 -4.46 14.84 1.93
CA HIS A 201 -3.08 15.24 1.72
C HIS A 201 -2.87 15.71 0.28
N GLN A 202 -2.33 16.93 0.15
CA GLN A 202 -1.79 17.37 -1.11
C GLN A 202 -0.46 16.64 -1.35
N GLY A 203 -0.40 15.87 -2.44
CA GLY A 203 0.75 15.04 -2.75
C GLY A 203 1.06 15.07 -4.22
N HIS A 204 1.60 16.18 -4.72
CA HIS A 204 2.41 16.13 -5.93
C HIS A 204 3.86 16.30 -5.49
N ALA A 205 4.61 15.22 -5.53
CA ALA A 205 6.05 15.37 -5.60
C ALA A 205 6.37 16.00 -6.97
N GLY A 206 6.98 17.19 -7.00
CA GLY A 206 7.35 17.85 -8.28
C GLY A 206 8.27 16.99 -9.18
N TRP A 207 8.82 15.90 -8.64
CA TRP A 207 9.64 14.91 -9.35
C TRP A 207 8.87 13.67 -9.83
N ALA A 208 7.57 13.52 -9.53
CA ALA A 208 6.81 12.30 -9.80
C ALA A 208 6.86 11.88 -11.28
N GLN A 209 6.61 12.83 -12.19
CA GLN A 209 6.67 12.57 -13.64
C GLN A 209 8.05 12.07 -14.08
N ALA A 210 9.13 12.73 -13.66
CA ALA A 210 10.49 12.35 -14.03
C ALA A 210 10.88 10.97 -13.47
N ALA A 211 10.40 10.63 -12.26
CA ALA A 211 10.61 9.31 -11.68
C ALA A 211 9.86 8.23 -12.48
N LEU A 212 8.60 8.47 -12.81
CA LEU A 212 7.78 7.55 -13.58
C LEU A 212 8.33 7.32 -14.99
N GLU A 213 8.84 8.36 -15.66
CA GLU A 213 9.49 8.23 -16.97
C GLU A 213 10.74 7.35 -16.92
N LYS A 214 11.52 7.40 -15.84
CA LYS A 214 12.68 6.52 -15.66
C LYS A 214 12.24 5.07 -15.46
N ILE A 215 11.20 4.86 -14.65
CA ILE A 215 10.62 3.53 -14.41
C ILE A 215 10.07 2.94 -15.72
N ALA A 216 9.34 3.73 -16.51
CA ALA A 216 8.78 3.30 -17.80
C ALA A 216 9.84 2.96 -18.86
N LYS A 217 11.09 3.40 -18.67
CA LYS A 217 12.24 3.10 -19.53
C LYS A 217 13.10 1.94 -19.00
N ASP A 218 12.61 1.23 -17.97
CA ASP A 218 13.34 0.16 -17.28
C ASP A 218 14.75 0.60 -16.82
N ALA A 219 14.88 1.86 -16.40
CA ALA A 219 16.13 2.36 -15.85
C ALA A 219 16.52 1.54 -14.61
N PRO A 220 17.82 1.22 -14.41
CA PRO A 220 18.25 0.45 -13.26
C PRO A 220 17.94 1.19 -11.96
N TRP A 221 17.35 0.48 -11.01
CA TRP A 221 17.08 1.00 -9.67
C TRP A 221 18.40 1.22 -8.93
N PRO A 222 18.61 2.38 -8.28
CA PRO A 222 19.76 2.53 -7.41
C PRO A 222 19.64 1.52 -6.26
N ARG A 223 20.70 0.75 -6.03
CA ARG A 223 20.71 -0.19 -4.90
C ARG A 223 20.86 0.58 -3.60
N VAL A 224 19.81 0.56 -2.77
CA VAL A 224 19.78 1.17 -1.44
C VAL A 224 19.52 0.08 -0.41
N GLU A 225 20.31 0.05 0.65
CA GLU A 225 20.22 -0.98 1.69
C GLU A 225 19.98 -0.34 3.06
N ILE A 226 19.37 -1.10 3.97
CA ILE A 226 19.08 -0.65 5.33
C ILE A 226 20.09 -1.30 6.29
N VAL A 227 20.76 -0.48 7.10
CA VAL A 227 21.66 -0.95 8.17
C VAL A 227 21.08 -0.56 9.53
N MET A 228 21.04 -1.52 10.45
CA MET A 228 20.46 -1.31 11.78
C MET A 228 21.54 -0.87 12.78
N ASN A 229 21.27 0.18 13.56
CA ASN A 229 22.02 0.50 14.76
C ASN A 229 21.43 -0.20 15.98
N TYR A 230 22.29 -0.73 16.83
CA TYR A 230 21.94 -1.44 18.06
C TYR A 230 23.15 -1.48 19.01
N ALA A 231 22.97 -1.99 20.23
CA ALA A 231 24.06 -2.13 21.19
C ALA A 231 25.16 -3.04 20.63
N GLY A 232 26.37 -2.51 20.46
CA GLY A 232 27.49 -3.24 19.84
C GLY A 232 27.45 -3.27 18.31
N ALA A 233 26.67 -2.41 17.66
CA ALA A 233 26.72 -2.26 16.20
C ALA A 233 28.14 -1.87 15.73
N SER A 234 28.56 -2.48 14.62
CA SER A 234 29.89 -2.30 14.02
C SER A 234 29.77 -1.84 12.56
N GLY A 235 30.87 -1.37 11.99
CA GLY A 235 30.95 -0.98 10.58
C GLY A 235 30.94 -2.14 9.57
N SER A 236 31.06 -3.39 10.02
CA SER A 236 31.31 -4.53 9.12
C SER A 236 30.26 -4.74 8.04
N ALA A 237 28.98 -4.51 8.35
CA ALA A 237 27.89 -4.58 7.39
C ALA A 237 28.00 -3.46 6.34
N VAL A 238 28.33 -2.23 6.78
CA VAL A 238 28.54 -1.09 5.88
C VAL A 238 29.73 -1.35 4.95
N ASP A 239 30.87 -1.78 5.49
CA ASP A 239 32.07 -2.09 4.72
C ASP A 239 31.83 -3.21 3.68
N ALA A 240 31.00 -4.20 4.02
CA ALA A 240 30.61 -5.26 3.10
C ALA A 240 29.73 -4.73 1.96
N LEU A 241 28.70 -3.94 2.28
CA LEU A 241 27.79 -3.36 1.29
C LEU A 241 28.51 -2.35 0.38
N ALA A 242 29.41 -1.53 0.92
CA ALA A 242 30.23 -0.60 0.16
C ALA A 242 31.15 -1.32 -0.84
N ARG A 243 31.79 -2.42 -0.41
CA ARG A 243 32.61 -3.27 -1.32
C ARG A 243 31.77 -3.92 -2.43
N ASP A 244 30.51 -4.21 -2.16
CA ASP A 244 29.56 -4.80 -3.10
C ASP A 244 28.85 -3.74 -3.98
N GLY A 245 29.27 -2.47 -3.88
CA GLY A 245 28.81 -1.40 -4.77
C GLY A 245 27.41 -0.85 -4.45
N VAL A 246 26.98 -0.88 -3.19
CA VAL A 246 25.74 -0.21 -2.76
C VAL A 246 25.77 1.29 -3.12
N GLN A 247 24.65 1.84 -3.57
CA GLN A 247 24.55 3.23 -4.04
C GLN A 247 23.93 4.17 -3.01
N GLY A 248 23.33 3.63 -1.95
CA GLY A 248 22.81 4.39 -0.82
C GLY A 248 22.59 3.52 0.40
N LEU A 249 22.65 4.14 1.58
CA LEU A 249 22.39 3.47 2.85
C LEU A 249 21.36 4.26 3.65
N VAL A 250 20.40 3.54 4.23
CA VAL A 250 19.49 4.06 5.24
C VAL A 250 19.89 3.46 6.58
N ALA A 251 20.30 4.30 7.53
CA ALA A 251 20.64 3.86 8.86
C ALA A 251 19.39 3.87 9.76
N ALA A 252 18.89 2.70 10.12
CA ALA A 252 17.85 2.53 11.13
C ALA A 252 18.48 2.75 12.52
N ALA A 253 18.54 4.03 12.92
CA ALA A 253 19.26 4.51 14.09
C ALA A 253 18.52 4.26 15.41
N THR A 254 19.22 4.46 16.54
CA THR A 254 18.61 4.41 17.88
C THR A 254 18.16 5.79 18.33
N GLY A 255 17.09 5.84 19.14
CA GLY A 255 16.62 7.10 19.75
C GLY A 255 16.37 8.20 18.72
N ASN A 256 16.94 9.38 18.95
CA ASN A 256 16.82 10.53 18.04
C ASN A 256 17.86 10.51 16.91
N GLY A 257 17.96 9.40 16.18
CA GLY A 257 18.89 9.29 15.06
C GLY A 257 20.36 9.06 15.46
N THR A 258 20.64 8.59 16.67
CA THR A 258 22.02 8.37 17.14
C THR A 258 22.55 7.02 16.68
N LEU A 259 23.86 6.98 16.42
CA LEU A 259 24.57 5.80 15.93
C LEU A 259 25.68 5.41 16.90
N HIS A 260 25.98 4.12 16.96
CA HIS A 260 27.20 3.66 17.61
C HIS A 260 28.41 4.21 16.83
N HIS A 261 29.43 4.72 17.53
CA HIS A 261 30.59 5.38 16.92
C HIS A 261 31.28 4.54 15.84
N ALA A 262 31.33 3.21 16.01
CA ALA A 262 31.92 2.30 15.03
C ALA A 262 31.08 2.16 13.75
N LEU A 263 29.74 2.18 13.86
CA LEU A 263 28.86 2.20 12.69
C LEU A 263 28.94 3.57 11.98
N GLN A 264 28.92 4.65 12.76
CA GLN A 264 29.03 6.02 12.25
C GLN A 264 30.35 6.25 11.49
N ALA A 265 31.47 5.67 11.97
CA ALA A 265 32.76 5.81 11.31
C ALA A 265 32.85 5.09 9.95
N ALA A 266 31.94 4.14 9.68
CA ALA A 266 31.92 3.37 8.44
C ALA A 266 30.97 3.95 7.37
N LEU A 267 29.98 4.76 7.76
CA LEU A 267 29.06 5.46 6.86
C LEU A 267 29.73 6.68 6.21
#